data_AF-A0A9P9H031-F1
#
_entry.id   AF-A0A9P9H031-F1
#
_cell.length_a   1.000
_cell.length_b   1.000
_cell.length_c   1.000
_cell.angle_alpha   90.00
_cell.angle_beta   90.00
_cell.angle_gamma   90.00
#
_symmetry.space_group_name_H-M   'P 1'
#
loop_
_entity.id
_entity.type
_entity.pdbx_description
1 polymer ?
#
loop_
_entity_poly.entity_id
_entity_poly.type
_entity_poly.pdbx_seq_one_letter_code
_entity_poly.pdbx_strand_id
1 'polypeptide(L)'
;MVDFCLSVSDSDIQAAAVRTVKACQANARPGDGTLIRSINHTEYMPLRWRPIAVNIETKTPDGSSQEGMAQLSVWAATHFERLRALTRSKTALFGEMQKEEALSMALPLLLIQGSTWSLFFAVDRTDRIDILNAIAIGNTTTLIGCYKVMAALRELAAWSETTFRTWLLDEVLI
;
A
#
# COMPACT_ATOMS: atom_id res chain seq x y z
N MET A 1 2.65 -11.68 1.19
CA MET A 1 2.93 -11.42 2.62
C MET A 1 4.01 -10.37 2.64
N VAL A 2 3.85 -9.30 3.43
CA VAL A 2 4.84 -8.23 3.61
C VAL A 2 5.65 -8.50 4.88
N ASP A 3 6.89 -8.03 4.97
CA ASP A 3 7.70 -8.16 6.20
C ASP A 3 7.12 -7.25 7.29
N PHE A 4 7.10 -5.94 7.01
CA PHE A 4 6.52 -4.92 7.88
C PHE A 4 5.69 -3.94 7.07
N CYS A 5 4.84 -3.18 7.75
CA CYS A 5 4.07 -2.10 7.13
C CYS A 5 3.72 -1.00 8.12
N LEU A 6 3.41 0.19 7.60
CA LEU A 6 2.60 1.18 8.31
C LEU A 6 1.15 1.00 7.86
N SER A 7 0.23 0.82 8.81
CA SER A 7 -1.20 0.68 8.52
C SER A 7 -2.02 1.73 9.23
N VAL A 8 -3.03 2.28 8.56
CA VAL A 8 -4.03 3.16 9.18
C VAL A 8 -5.06 2.30 9.91
N SER A 9 -5.49 2.74 11.09
CA SER A 9 -6.32 1.90 11.98
C SER A 9 -7.45 2.63 12.70
N ASP A 10 -7.84 3.82 12.29
CA ASP A 10 -9.03 4.47 12.85
C ASP A 10 -10.32 3.66 12.60
N SER A 11 -11.28 3.84 13.51
CA SER A 11 -12.52 3.06 13.50
C SER A 11 -13.39 3.28 12.24
N ASP A 12 -13.42 4.49 11.71
CA ASP A 12 -14.24 4.89 10.56
C ASP A 12 -13.67 4.35 9.24
N ILE A 13 -12.35 4.38 9.04
CA ILE A 13 -11.74 3.77 7.85
C ILE A 13 -11.83 2.25 7.88
N GLN A 14 -11.70 1.63 9.06
CA GLN A 14 -11.96 0.19 9.20
C GLN A 14 -13.44 -0.15 8.90
N ALA A 15 -14.38 0.69 9.33
CA ALA A 15 -15.79 0.51 9.01
C ALA A 15 -16.05 0.63 7.49
N ALA A 16 -15.44 1.62 6.81
CA ALA A 16 -15.49 1.76 5.36
C ALA A 16 -14.88 0.54 4.65
N ALA A 17 -13.76 0.02 5.12
CA ALA A 17 -13.13 -1.19 4.58
C ALA A 17 -14.07 -2.41 4.68
N VAL A 18 -14.75 -2.60 5.81
CA VAL A 18 -15.73 -3.68 5.99
C VAL A 18 -16.92 -3.51 5.05
N ARG A 19 -17.48 -2.31 4.93
CA ARG A 19 -18.59 -2.04 3.99
C ARG A 19 -18.19 -2.33 2.55
N THR A 20 -17.01 -1.85 2.14
CA THR A 20 -16.46 -2.05 0.80
C THR A 20 -16.35 -3.52 0.46
N VAL A 21 -15.74 -4.34 1.33
CA VAL A 21 -15.58 -5.77 1.07
C VAL A 21 -16.93 -6.49 1.03
N LYS A 22 -17.86 -6.19 1.96
CA LYS A 22 -19.21 -6.76 1.93
C LYS A 22 -19.95 -6.42 0.64
N ALA A 23 -19.84 -5.18 0.18
CA ALA A 23 -20.47 -4.73 -1.07
C ALA A 23 -19.85 -5.40 -2.30
N CYS A 24 -18.52 -5.57 -2.33
CA CYS A 24 -17.85 -6.33 -3.39
C CYS A 24 -18.33 -7.79 -3.43
N GLN A 25 -18.47 -8.43 -2.25
CA GLN A 25 -18.94 -9.81 -2.14
C GLN A 25 -20.39 -9.98 -2.57
N ALA A 26 -21.27 -9.03 -2.21
CA ALA A 26 -22.68 -9.07 -2.58
C ALA A 26 -22.91 -8.95 -4.09
N ASN A 27 -22.01 -8.26 -4.80
CA ASN A 27 -22.08 -8.07 -6.25
C ASN A 27 -21.24 -9.08 -7.05
N ALA A 28 -20.54 -10.00 -6.38
CA ALA A 28 -19.76 -11.02 -7.05
C ALA A 28 -20.69 -12.00 -7.80
N ARG A 29 -20.37 -12.31 -9.06
CA ARG A 29 -21.16 -13.27 -9.84
C ARG A 29 -20.95 -14.70 -9.30
N PRO A 30 -21.98 -15.56 -9.32
CA PRO A 30 -21.81 -16.97 -8.97
C PRO A 30 -20.74 -17.62 -9.88
N GLY A 31 -19.68 -18.16 -9.28
CA GLY A 31 -18.56 -18.78 -10.01
C GLY A 31 -17.36 -17.86 -10.25
N ASP A 32 -17.39 -16.59 -9.83
CA ASP A 32 -16.21 -15.74 -9.80
C ASP A 32 -15.22 -16.25 -8.74
N GLY A 33 -14.07 -16.77 -9.20
CA GLY A 33 -13.04 -17.37 -8.34
C GLY A 33 -12.31 -16.36 -7.45
N THR A 34 -12.60 -15.06 -7.55
CA THR A 34 -11.86 -14.00 -6.86
C THR A 34 -12.70 -13.24 -5.85
N LEU A 35 -13.27 -13.96 -4.87
CA LEU A 35 -13.96 -13.32 -3.74
C LEU A 35 -12.99 -12.39 -3.00
N ILE A 36 -13.27 -11.08 -3.01
CA ILE A 36 -12.48 -10.11 -2.23
C ILE A 36 -12.72 -10.38 -0.75
N ARG A 37 -11.63 -10.67 -0.02
CA ARG A 37 -11.66 -10.96 1.43
C ARG A 37 -10.91 -9.96 2.27
N SER A 38 -10.16 -9.07 1.62
CA SER A 38 -9.29 -8.07 2.23
C SER A 38 -9.24 -6.86 1.32
N ILE A 39 -9.15 -5.67 1.92
CA ILE A 39 -8.85 -4.44 1.18
C ILE A 39 -7.38 -4.33 0.79
N ASN A 40 -6.50 -5.15 1.39
CA ASN A 40 -5.09 -5.22 1.07
C ASN A 40 -4.77 -6.37 0.11
N HIS A 41 -3.55 -6.36 -0.43
CA HIS A 41 -3.01 -7.45 -1.25
C HIS A 41 -2.59 -8.70 -0.43
N THR A 42 -2.99 -8.77 0.83
CA THR A 42 -2.74 -9.88 1.76
C THR A 42 -4.03 -10.24 2.50
N GLU A 43 -4.23 -11.53 2.77
CA GLU A 43 -5.35 -12.03 3.58
C GLU A 43 -5.02 -12.17 5.07
N TYR A 44 -3.83 -11.73 5.49
CA TYR A 44 -3.42 -11.75 6.89
C TYR A 44 -4.46 -11.04 7.77
N MET A 45 -5.10 -11.81 8.67
CA MET A 45 -6.29 -11.38 9.41
C MET A 45 -6.16 -10.01 10.09
N PRO A 46 -5.06 -9.70 10.82
CA PRO A 46 -4.89 -8.40 11.47
C PRO A 46 -4.88 -7.20 10.51
N LEU A 47 -4.56 -7.40 9.23
CA LEU A 47 -4.50 -6.35 8.22
C LEU A 47 -5.74 -6.34 7.31
N ARG A 48 -6.69 -7.25 7.47
CA ARG A 48 -7.83 -7.38 6.55
C ARG A 48 -8.63 -6.09 6.35
N TRP A 49 -8.75 -5.31 7.43
CA TRP A 49 -9.54 -4.07 7.48
C TRP A 49 -8.69 -2.83 7.72
N ARG A 50 -7.37 -2.99 7.86
CA ARG A 50 -6.42 -1.91 8.19
C ARG A 50 -5.57 -1.61 6.96
N PRO A 51 -5.82 -0.53 6.23
CA PRO A 51 -5.12 -0.24 4.99
C PRO A 51 -3.61 -0.14 5.20
N ILE A 52 -2.85 -0.86 4.38
CA ILE A 52 -1.40 -0.72 4.32
C ILE A 52 -1.11 0.58 3.57
N ALA A 53 -0.49 1.55 4.23
CA ALA A 53 -0.07 2.81 3.61
C ALA A 53 1.36 2.73 3.08
N VAL A 54 2.24 2.03 3.81
CA VAL A 54 3.66 1.86 3.45
C VAL A 54 4.06 0.40 3.58
N ASN A 55 4.66 -0.15 2.53
CA ASN A 55 5.28 -1.48 2.56
C ASN A 55 6.76 -1.37 2.94
N ILE A 56 7.23 -2.28 3.79
CA ILE A 56 8.60 -2.28 4.29
C ILE A 56 9.19 -3.68 4.09
N GLU A 57 10.29 -3.76 3.35
CA GLU A 57 11.10 -4.98 3.16
C GLU A 57 12.39 -4.86 3.97
N THR A 58 12.79 -5.97 4.58
CA THR A 58 14.03 -6.05 5.36
C THR A 58 15.01 -7.06 4.79
N LYS A 59 16.28 -6.69 4.74
CA LYS A 59 17.40 -7.55 4.36
C LYS A 59 18.47 -7.54 5.43
N THR A 60 19.13 -8.69 5.59
CA THR A 60 20.36 -8.79 6.36
C THR A 60 21.43 -7.85 5.76
N PRO A 61 22.49 -7.50 6.50
CA PRO A 61 23.56 -6.64 5.97
C PRO A 61 24.14 -7.17 4.65
N ASP A 62 24.32 -8.49 4.57
CA ASP A 62 24.84 -9.21 3.39
C ASP A 62 23.74 -9.63 2.40
N GLY A 63 22.49 -9.26 2.67
CA GLY A 63 21.34 -9.58 1.83
C GLY A 63 21.31 -8.75 0.55
N SER A 64 20.71 -9.30 -0.51
CA SER A 64 20.64 -8.62 -1.80
C SER A 64 19.61 -7.49 -1.80
N SER A 65 20.07 -6.26 -2.06
CA SER A 65 19.20 -5.10 -2.31
C SER A 65 18.31 -5.32 -3.54
N GLN A 66 18.82 -6.03 -4.56
CA GLN A 66 18.08 -6.33 -5.78
C GLN A 66 16.91 -7.28 -5.52
N GLU A 67 17.13 -8.30 -4.68
CA GLU A 67 16.04 -9.22 -4.26
C GLU A 67 14.99 -8.48 -3.44
N GLY A 68 15.42 -7.64 -2.50
CA GLY A 68 14.51 -6.80 -1.72
C GLY A 68 13.69 -5.86 -2.61
N MET A 69 14.32 -5.27 -3.63
CA MET A 69 13.62 -4.43 -4.62
C MET A 69 12.63 -5.24 -5.45
N ALA A 70 12.99 -6.47 -5.86
CA ALA A 70 12.08 -7.35 -6.59
C ALA A 70 10.84 -7.69 -5.76
N GLN A 71 11.00 -7.99 -4.46
CA GLN A 71 9.89 -8.24 -3.55
C GLN A 71 9.01 -7.02 -3.34
N LEU A 72 9.61 -5.85 -3.09
CA LEU A 72 8.86 -4.58 -2.98
C LEU A 72 8.07 -4.28 -4.26
N SER A 73 8.64 -4.56 -5.43
CA SER A 73 7.99 -4.36 -6.72
C SER A 73 6.78 -5.29 -6.89
N VAL A 74 6.90 -6.56 -6.49
CA VAL A 74 5.77 -7.51 -6.49
C VAL A 74 4.68 -7.04 -5.53
N TRP A 75 5.04 -6.58 -4.33
CA TRP A 75 4.06 -6.07 -3.37
C TRP A 75 3.37 -4.82 -3.88
N ALA A 76 4.10 -3.87 -4.47
CA ALA A 76 3.53 -2.69 -5.10
C ALA A 76 2.55 -3.05 -6.22
N ALA A 77 2.93 -3.99 -7.11
CA ALA A 77 2.07 -4.44 -8.20
C ALA A 77 0.78 -5.07 -7.70
N THR A 78 0.88 -6.02 -6.76
CA THR A 78 -0.31 -6.65 -6.18
C THR A 78 -1.16 -5.68 -5.35
N HIS A 79 -0.54 -4.67 -4.75
CA HIS A 79 -1.25 -3.62 -4.02
C HIS A 79 -2.05 -2.73 -4.97
N PHE A 80 -1.46 -2.24 -6.05
CA PHE A 80 -2.18 -1.47 -7.05
C PHE A 80 -3.29 -2.27 -7.72
N GLU A 81 -3.07 -3.54 -8.07
CA GLU A 81 -4.14 -4.40 -8.61
C GLU A 81 -5.31 -4.56 -7.65
N ARG A 82 -5.03 -4.68 -6.34
CA ARG A 82 -6.09 -4.72 -5.33
C ARG A 82 -6.86 -3.41 -5.28
N LEU A 83 -6.17 -2.26 -5.24
CA LEU A 83 -6.79 -0.94 -5.19
C LEU A 83 -7.64 -0.66 -6.45
N ARG A 84 -7.14 -1.04 -7.64
CA ARG A 84 -7.88 -0.98 -8.91
C ARG A 84 -9.15 -1.84 -8.85
N ALA A 85 -9.07 -3.07 -8.34
CA ALA A 85 -10.23 -3.94 -8.22
C ALA A 85 -11.31 -3.38 -7.27
N LEU A 86 -10.91 -2.77 -6.15
CA LEU A 86 -11.82 -2.09 -5.24
C LEU A 86 -12.47 -0.87 -5.90
N THR A 87 -11.68 -0.05 -6.60
CA THR A 87 -12.16 1.13 -7.33
C THR A 87 -13.19 0.74 -8.39
N ARG A 88 -12.89 -0.27 -9.23
CA ARG A 88 -13.84 -0.81 -10.23
C ARG A 88 -15.16 -1.27 -9.58
N SER A 89 -15.07 -1.89 -8.40
CA SER A 89 -16.24 -2.36 -7.65
C SER A 89 -17.08 -1.19 -7.13
N LYS A 90 -16.43 -0.13 -6.63
CA LYS A 90 -17.08 1.12 -6.22
C LYS A 90 -17.78 1.81 -7.40
N THR A 91 -17.07 2.01 -8.51
CA THR A 91 -17.64 2.62 -9.74
C THR A 91 -18.85 1.84 -10.24
N ALA A 92 -18.78 0.50 -10.28
CA ALA A 92 -19.89 -0.36 -10.70
C ALA A 92 -21.11 -0.23 -9.77
N LEU A 93 -20.90 -0.08 -8.46
CA LEU A 93 -21.94 0.10 -7.46
C LEU A 93 -22.69 1.43 -7.61
N PHE A 94 -21.98 2.50 -7.96
CA PHE A 94 -22.57 3.83 -8.15
C PHE A 94 -23.07 4.08 -9.58
N GLY A 95 -22.97 3.09 -10.47
CA GLY A 95 -23.41 3.21 -11.87
C GLY A 95 -22.59 4.23 -12.67
N GLU A 96 -21.37 4.52 -12.22
CA GLU A 96 -20.47 5.46 -12.86
C GLU A 96 -19.78 4.82 -14.08
N MET A 97 -19.35 5.65 -15.03
CA MET A 97 -18.64 5.16 -16.21
C MET A 97 -17.24 4.71 -15.78
N GLN A 98 -16.89 3.44 -16.03
CA GLN A 98 -15.54 2.94 -15.78
C GLN A 98 -14.54 3.67 -16.67
N LYS A 99 -13.67 4.42 -16.02
CA LYS A 99 -12.47 4.99 -16.63
C LYS A 99 -11.30 4.07 -16.33
N GLU A 100 -10.63 3.58 -17.37
CA GLU A 100 -9.32 2.93 -17.22
C GLU A 100 -8.24 4.00 -17.01
N GLU A 101 -8.31 4.67 -15.86
CA GLU A 101 -7.33 5.67 -15.44
C GLU A 101 -6.42 5.06 -14.36
N ALA A 102 -5.15 5.47 -14.39
CA ALA A 102 -4.18 5.08 -13.37
C ALA A 102 -4.58 5.68 -12.02
N LEU A 103 -4.30 4.97 -10.92
CA LEU A 103 -4.54 5.51 -9.59
C LEU A 103 -3.66 6.74 -9.35
N SER A 104 -4.26 7.81 -8.82
CA SER A 104 -3.59 9.09 -8.60
C SER A 104 -2.59 9.09 -7.43
N MET A 105 -2.53 8.00 -6.67
CA MET A 105 -1.71 7.89 -5.46
C MET A 105 -0.39 7.17 -5.73
N ALA A 106 0.72 7.83 -5.37
CA ALA A 106 2.01 7.19 -5.25
C ALA A 106 2.13 6.47 -3.90
N LEU A 107 2.63 5.25 -3.89
CA LEU A 107 2.76 4.43 -2.68
C LEU A 107 4.23 4.39 -2.21
N PRO A 108 4.54 4.85 -0.99
CA PRO A 108 5.87 4.73 -0.41
C PRO A 108 6.26 3.28 -0.17
N LEU A 109 7.53 2.96 -0.45
CA LEU A 109 8.14 1.66 -0.21
C LEU A 109 9.47 1.87 0.54
N LEU A 110 9.65 1.18 1.67
CA LEU A 110 10.89 1.22 2.42
C LEU A 110 11.69 -0.07 2.22
N LEU A 111 12.96 0.08 1.87
CA LEU A 111 13.93 -0.99 1.89
C LEU A 111 14.94 -0.74 3.00
N ILE A 112 15.05 -1.70 3.92
CA ILE A 112 16.00 -1.67 5.02
C ILE A 112 17.01 -2.78 4.79
N GLN A 113 18.28 -2.43 4.55
CA GLN A 113 19.36 -3.42 4.42
C GLN A 113 20.38 -3.19 5.54
N GLY A 114 20.42 -4.12 6.50
CA GLY A 114 21.21 -3.96 7.71
C GLY A 114 20.81 -2.69 8.46
N SER A 115 21.67 -1.67 8.42
CA SER A 115 21.42 -0.37 9.06
C SER A 115 20.93 0.72 8.10
N THR A 116 20.94 0.48 6.79
CA THR A 116 20.66 1.48 5.75
C THR A 116 19.17 1.51 5.43
N TRP A 117 18.58 2.70 5.40
CA TRP A 117 17.17 2.94 5.09
C TRP A 117 17.03 3.71 3.78
N SER A 118 16.30 3.14 2.84
CA SER A 118 16.03 3.73 1.52
C SER A 118 14.54 3.82 1.26
N LEU A 119 14.08 4.97 0.76
CA LEU A 119 12.69 5.22 0.40
C LEU A 119 12.53 5.25 -1.12
N PHE A 120 11.55 4.51 -1.62
CA PHE A 120 11.13 4.50 -3.01
C PHE A 120 9.66 4.85 -3.10
N PHE A 121 9.20 5.16 -4.31
CA PHE A 121 7.79 5.39 -4.58
C PHE A 121 7.35 4.54 -5.76
N ALA A 122 6.31 3.73 -5.55
CA ALA A 122 5.62 3.08 -6.65
C ALA A 122 4.54 4.02 -7.18
N VAL A 123 4.49 4.21 -8.50
CA VAL A 123 3.53 5.10 -9.13
C VAL A 123 2.78 4.33 -10.20
N ASP A 124 1.46 4.40 -10.11
CA ASP A 124 0.58 3.79 -11.09
C ASP A 124 0.59 4.59 -12.39
N ARG A 125 0.77 3.90 -13.52
CA ARG A 125 0.59 4.43 -14.87
C ARG A 125 -0.46 3.59 -15.59
N THR A 126 -1.00 4.12 -16.69
CA THR A 126 -2.04 3.44 -17.47
C THR A 126 -1.61 2.04 -17.93
N ASP A 127 -0.33 1.87 -18.27
CA ASP A 127 0.22 0.65 -18.87
C ASP A 127 1.22 -0.10 -17.98
N ARG A 128 1.70 0.51 -16.88
CA ARG A 128 2.77 -0.03 -16.05
C ARG A 128 2.78 0.56 -14.65
N ILE A 129 3.66 0.06 -13.80
CA ILE A 129 3.98 0.65 -12.51
C ILE A 129 5.45 1.05 -12.54
N ASP A 130 5.72 2.33 -12.28
CA ASP A 130 7.09 2.83 -12.17
C ASP A 130 7.53 2.78 -10.70
N ILE A 131 8.73 2.27 -10.43
CA ILE A 131 9.39 2.42 -9.12
C ILE A 131 10.42 3.55 -9.24
N LEU A 132 10.15 4.68 -8.60
CA LEU A 132 11.02 5.84 -8.63
C LEU A 132 12.24 5.65 -7.72
N ASN A 133 13.39 6.19 -8.16
CA ASN A 133 14.70 6.00 -7.53
C ASN A 133 14.74 6.31 -6.02
N ALA A 134 15.66 5.63 -5.34
CA ALA A 134 15.85 5.69 -3.90
C ALA A 134 16.21 7.10 -3.40
N ILE A 135 15.45 7.59 -2.43
CA ILE A 135 15.92 8.61 -1.49
C ILE A 135 16.64 7.89 -0.36
N ALA A 136 17.94 8.13 -0.20
CA ALA A 136 18.69 7.66 0.95
C ALA A 136 18.24 8.43 2.20
N ILE A 137 17.49 7.78 3.09
CA ILE A 137 16.99 8.39 4.33
C ILE A 137 18.14 8.57 5.33
N GLY A 138 18.90 7.49 5.56
CA GLY A 138 19.97 7.48 6.54
C GLY A 138 20.42 6.07 6.94
N ASN A 139 21.23 6.01 8.00
CA ASN A 139 21.66 4.75 8.62
C ASN A 139 21.37 4.77 10.13
N THR A 140 21.23 3.60 10.74
CA THR A 140 21.05 3.45 12.19
C THR A 140 22.35 3.22 12.96
N THR A 141 23.51 3.42 12.33
CA THR A 141 24.84 3.29 12.98
C THR A 141 25.34 4.59 13.60
N THR A 142 24.69 5.73 13.29
CA THR A 142 25.06 7.04 13.83
C THR A 142 23.84 7.70 14.48
N LEU A 143 24.06 8.51 15.53
CA LEU A 143 22.98 9.22 16.20
C LEU A 143 22.21 10.13 15.23
N ILE A 144 22.92 10.87 14.36
CA ILE A 144 22.31 11.72 13.33
C ILE A 144 21.48 10.89 12.34
N GLY A 145 22.00 9.74 11.91
CA GLY A 145 21.28 8.85 11.01
C GLY A 145 20.00 8.29 11.64
N CYS A 146 20.04 7.90 12.91
CA CYS A 146 18.84 7.50 13.67
C CYS A 146 17.79 8.61 13.71
N TYR A 147 18.19 9.87 13.93
CA TYR A 147 17.26 11.00 13.90
C TYR A 147 16.64 11.23 12.52
N LYS A 148 17.40 11.05 11.43
CA LYS A 148 16.87 11.13 10.06
C LYS A 148 15.84 10.04 9.79
N VAL A 149 16.12 8.79 10.18
CA VAL A 149 15.18 7.67 10.07
C VAL A 149 13.90 7.95 10.86
N MET A 150 14.02 8.40 12.11
CA MET A 150 12.87 8.78 12.94
C MET A 150 12.05 9.91 12.32
N ALA A 151 12.69 10.92 11.75
CA ALA A 151 11.99 12.01 11.06
C ALA A 151 11.22 11.49 9.84
N ALA A 152 11.86 10.69 8.98
CA ALA A 152 11.21 10.12 7.81
C ALA A 152 10.01 9.21 8.17
N LEU A 153 10.14 8.37 9.20
CA LEU A 153 9.03 7.53 9.67
C LEU A 153 7.85 8.34 10.20
N ARG A 154 8.12 9.48 10.88
CA ARG A 154 7.07 10.39 11.34
C ARG A 154 6.37 11.08 10.19
N GLU A 155 7.10 11.53 9.18
CA GLU A 155 6.51 12.12 7.96
C GLU A 155 5.65 11.09 7.22
N LEU A 156 6.12 9.84 7.07
CA LEU A 156 5.35 8.77 6.45
C LEU A 156 4.09 8.42 7.26
N ALA A 157 4.16 8.42 8.59
CA ALA A 157 3.00 8.22 9.44
C ALA A 157 1.99 9.37 9.30
N ALA A 158 2.45 10.63 9.32
CA ALA A 158 1.59 11.80 9.12
C ALA A 158 0.93 11.78 7.74
N TRP A 159 1.67 11.44 6.69
CA TRP A 159 1.13 11.27 5.34
C TRP A 159 0.09 10.14 5.27
N SER A 160 0.34 9.02 5.97
CA SER A 160 -0.57 7.88 6.04
C SER A 160 -1.91 8.27 6.64
N GLU A 161 -1.90 9.02 7.73
CA GLU A 161 -3.10 9.47 8.46
C GLU A 161 -3.84 10.64 7.78
N THR A 162 -3.18 11.34 6.86
CA THR A 162 -3.76 12.49 6.16
C THR A 162 -4.04 12.15 4.71
N THR A 163 -3.05 12.35 3.85
CA THR A 163 -3.17 12.29 2.38
C THR A 163 -3.64 10.91 1.91
N PHE A 164 -3.00 9.85 2.39
CA PHE A 164 -3.36 8.49 1.97
C PHE A 164 -4.75 8.09 2.47
N ARG A 165 -5.04 8.34 3.75
CA ARG A 165 -6.32 8.03 4.38
C ARG A 165 -7.49 8.72 3.68
N THR A 166 -7.38 10.04 3.46
CA THR A 166 -8.41 10.83 2.76
C THR A 166 -8.64 10.29 1.35
N TRP A 167 -7.57 10.12 0.58
CA TRP A 167 -7.68 9.57 -0.77
C TRP A 167 -8.32 8.18 -0.79
N LEU A 168 -7.95 7.29 0.14
CA LEU A 168 -8.49 5.94 0.15
C LEU A 168 -9.99 5.94 0.44
N LEU A 169 -10.45 6.80 1.35
CA LEU A 169 -11.88 6.98 1.63
C LEU A 169 -12.62 7.56 0.43
N ASP A 170 -12.07 8.60 -0.18
CA ASP A 170 -12.74 9.37 -1.24
C ASP A 170 -12.78 8.61 -2.57
N GLU A 171 -11.69 7.94 -2.94
CA GLU A 171 -11.51 7.36 -4.27
C GLU A 171 -11.73 5.84 -4.30
N VAL A 172 -11.47 5.11 -3.21
CA VAL A 172 -11.41 3.63 -3.24
C VAL A 172 -12.50 2.96 -2.39
N LEU A 173 -12.75 3.43 -1.17
CA LEU A 173 -13.68 2.79 -0.23
C LEU A 173 -15.11 3.36 -0.33
N ILE A 174 -16.04 2.65 0.32
CA ILE A 174 -17.49 2.95 0.42
C ILE A 174 -17.88 3.14 1.89
#